data_AF-A0A955G203-F1
#
_entry.id   AF-A0A955G203-F1
#
_cell.length_a   1.000
_cell.length_b   1.000
_cell.length_c   1.000
_cell.angle_alpha   90.00
_cell.angle_beta   90.00
_cell.angle_gamma   90.00
#
_symmetry.space_group_name_H-M   'P 1'
#
loop_
_entity.id
_entity.type
_entity.pdbx_description
1 polymer ?
#
loop_
_entity_poly.entity_id
_entity_poly.type
_entity_poly.pdbx_seq_one_letter_code
_entity_poly.pdbx_strand_id
1 'polypeptide(L)'
;MLIFENPGTLDPRAFTMLGLSAKETDNPIGYFGTGLKYAIAVTLRLGGKIGVQLGDGEPIKWFTTTSATFRNVEFNPIIYDGSELSYTLAYGRNWQPWQAFRELYCNVLDESGEAYHSQEVPESARGIVRIVVSQPAIEKAFDERHLYFFDAALPNTLKTVCADIQVKRAPSPVKIFYRGILVYEGEKNSLANYNINTALTLTEDRTLSGMYFVAQCITRAWCLVTNTEWLMEYLRADTSLFEKATVDTSTLIIKYRDETNTPTAIKTAIQECYKKYPHSLPKELFDYIRNTAEKNSIVTIPLLPHEQEFVKKFTNFLATVNMSPDLLDAVHWKVQAHDQNLMGYAENGVAVITANAWTKGVHYVASTYFEEFIHARYECVDYTRAFQDHALDIAATFAAIIMHNQK
;
A
#
# COMPACT_ATOMS: atom_id res chain seq x y z
N MET A 1 -29.06 -5.41 -27.93
CA MET A 1 -28.72 -6.60 -27.11
C MET A 1 -27.21 -6.78 -27.17
N LEU A 2 -26.62 -7.31 -26.12
CA LEU A 2 -25.18 -7.53 -26.00
C LEU A 2 -24.83 -8.99 -26.25
N ILE A 3 -23.84 -9.22 -27.11
CA ILE A 3 -23.33 -10.55 -27.47
C ILE A 3 -21.91 -10.68 -26.92
N PHE A 4 -21.61 -11.83 -26.31
CA PHE A 4 -20.28 -12.24 -25.89
C PHE A 4 -19.94 -13.55 -26.62
N GLU A 5 -18.86 -13.57 -27.39
CA GLU A 5 -18.45 -14.72 -28.19
C GLU A 5 -17.04 -15.17 -27.83
N ASN A 6 -16.90 -16.47 -27.57
CA ASN A 6 -15.61 -17.11 -27.32
C ASN A 6 -15.42 -18.30 -28.27
N PRO A 7 -14.18 -18.57 -28.72
CA PRO A 7 -13.88 -19.77 -29.48
C PRO A 7 -14.02 -21.03 -28.61
N GLY A 8 -14.42 -22.15 -29.22
CA GLY A 8 -14.48 -23.46 -28.58
C GLY A 8 -15.89 -23.91 -28.22
N THR A 9 -15.99 -24.67 -27.12
CA THR A 9 -17.23 -25.27 -26.65
C THR A 9 -17.37 -25.10 -25.15
N LEU A 10 -18.59 -24.89 -24.67
CA LEU A 10 -18.90 -24.75 -23.25
C LEU A 10 -19.62 -25.99 -22.75
N ASP A 11 -19.04 -26.66 -21.75
CA ASP A 11 -19.72 -27.73 -21.04
C ASP A 11 -20.89 -27.14 -20.21
N PRO A 12 -22.14 -27.60 -20.40
CA PRO A 12 -23.29 -27.10 -19.63
C PRO A 12 -23.09 -27.15 -18.11
N ARG A 13 -22.31 -28.11 -17.60
CA ARG A 13 -21.99 -28.24 -16.17
C ARG A 13 -21.33 -26.99 -15.61
N ALA A 14 -20.67 -26.19 -16.44
CA ALA A 14 -20.06 -24.90 -16.06
C ALA A 14 -21.08 -23.91 -15.49
N PHE A 15 -22.34 -23.95 -15.93
CA PHE A 15 -23.40 -23.09 -15.38
C PHE A 15 -24.50 -23.88 -14.65
N THR A 16 -24.70 -25.18 -14.92
CA THR A 16 -25.74 -25.96 -14.21
C THR A 16 -25.32 -26.49 -12.84
N MET A 17 -24.01 -26.70 -12.59
CA MET A 17 -23.51 -27.28 -11.34
C MET A 17 -22.76 -26.26 -10.46
N LEU A 18 -23.21 -26.08 -9.22
CA LEU A 18 -22.48 -25.33 -8.21
C LEU A 18 -21.21 -26.07 -7.76
N GLY A 19 -20.17 -25.31 -7.40
CA GLY A 19 -18.90 -25.86 -6.90
C GLY A 19 -17.94 -26.39 -7.97
N LEU A 20 -18.32 -26.38 -9.25
CA LEU A 20 -17.43 -26.73 -10.36
C LEU A 20 -16.60 -25.50 -10.77
N SER A 21 -15.27 -25.63 -10.77
CA SER A 21 -14.33 -24.63 -11.27
C SER A 21 -13.13 -25.34 -11.90
N ALA A 22 -12.86 -25.07 -13.18
CA ALA A 22 -11.82 -25.76 -13.96
C ALA A 22 -10.88 -24.79 -14.69
N LYS A 23 -10.70 -23.56 -14.18
CA LYS A 23 -9.76 -22.62 -14.79
C LYS A 23 -8.32 -23.12 -14.60
N GLU A 24 -7.64 -23.42 -15.70
CA GLU A 24 -6.27 -23.95 -15.74
C GLU A 24 -5.19 -22.87 -15.94
N THR A 25 -5.53 -21.59 -15.83
CA THR A 25 -4.54 -20.51 -15.96
C THR A 25 -3.92 -20.18 -14.59
N ASP A 26 -2.65 -19.77 -14.58
CA ASP A 26 -1.95 -19.39 -13.34
C ASP A 26 -2.54 -18.11 -12.71
N ASN A 27 -3.28 -17.32 -13.49
CA ASN A 27 -3.77 -15.98 -13.11
C ASN A 27 -5.11 -15.61 -13.79
N PRO A 28 -6.19 -16.40 -13.65
CA PRO A 28 -7.46 -16.06 -14.28
C PRO A 28 -7.99 -14.74 -13.74
N ILE A 29 -8.50 -13.90 -14.62
CA ILE A 29 -9.16 -12.67 -14.23
C ILE A 29 -10.43 -12.99 -13.44
N GLY A 30 -11.25 -13.92 -13.95
CA GLY A 30 -12.43 -14.40 -13.24
C GLY A 30 -12.03 -15.44 -12.19
N TYR A 31 -12.15 -15.07 -10.92
CA TYR A 31 -11.92 -15.98 -9.79
C TYR A 31 -13.23 -16.78 -9.59
N PHE A 32 -13.16 -18.08 -9.25
CA PHE A 32 -14.28 -19.02 -9.08
C PHE A 32 -15.24 -19.25 -10.27
N GLY A 33 -15.48 -20.52 -10.64
CA GLY A 33 -16.47 -20.99 -11.64
C GLY A 33 -17.95 -20.70 -11.31
N THR A 34 -18.24 -19.68 -10.51
CA THR A 34 -19.57 -19.21 -10.13
C THR A 34 -19.99 -17.93 -10.86
N GLY A 35 -19.05 -17.22 -11.49
CA GLY A 35 -19.31 -15.94 -12.13
C GLY A 35 -20.43 -15.94 -13.18
N LEU A 36 -20.39 -16.88 -14.13
CA LEU A 36 -21.46 -17.02 -15.13
C LEU A 36 -22.84 -17.24 -14.49
N LYS A 37 -22.90 -18.00 -13.39
CA LYS A 37 -24.14 -18.27 -12.66
C LYS A 37 -24.70 -16.99 -12.02
N TYR A 38 -23.82 -16.15 -11.46
CA TYR A 38 -24.19 -14.82 -10.96
C TYR A 38 -24.71 -13.94 -12.09
N ALA A 39 -24.03 -13.88 -13.24
CA ALA A 39 -24.47 -13.09 -14.38
C ALA A 39 -25.86 -13.51 -14.88
N ILE A 40 -26.14 -14.82 -14.95
CA ILE A 40 -27.47 -15.34 -15.29
C ILE A 40 -28.53 -14.89 -14.28
N ALA A 41 -28.29 -15.12 -12.99
CA ALA A 41 -29.24 -14.78 -11.92
C ALA A 41 -29.53 -13.27 -11.86
N VAL A 42 -28.48 -12.44 -11.95
CA VAL A 42 -28.60 -10.97 -11.96
C VAL A 42 -29.39 -10.49 -13.18
N THR A 43 -29.10 -11.03 -14.37
CA THR A 43 -29.79 -10.63 -15.60
C THR A 43 -31.30 -10.91 -15.50
N LEU A 44 -31.67 -12.12 -15.08
CA LEU A 44 -33.08 -12.51 -14.93
C LEU A 44 -33.78 -11.74 -13.80
N ARG A 45 -33.10 -11.50 -12.68
CA ARG A 45 -33.63 -10.68 -11.55
C ARG A 45 -33.96 -9.26 -11.98
N LEU A 46 -33.17 -8.69 -12.89
CA LEU A 46 -33.39 -7.36 -13.44
C LEU A 46 -34.44 -7.34 -14.59
N GLY A 47 -35.16 -8.45 -14.80
CA GLY A 47 -36.17 -8.59 -15.85
C GLY A 47 -35.60 -8.71 -17.26
N GLY A 48 -34.29 -8.96 -17.39
CA GLY A 48 -33.62 -9.16 -18.67
C GLY A 48 -33.77 -10.58 -19.22
N LYS A 49 -33.23 -10.80 -20.42
CA LYS A 49 -33.11 -12.12 -21.05
C LYS A 49 -31.64 -12.49 -21.17
N ILE A 50 -31.33 -13.76 -20.91
CA ILE A 50 -30.01 -14.32 -21.14
C ILE A 50 -30.15 -15.70 -21.78
N GLY A 51 -29.32 -15.98 -22.78
CA GLY A 51 -29.26 -17.25 -23.48
C GLY A 51 -27.83 -17.66 -23.79
N VAL A 52 -27.62 -18.95 -24.00
CA VAL A 52 -26.30 -19.52 -24.30
C VAL A 52 -26.36 -20.45 -25.50
N GLN A 53 -25.35 -20.34 -26.36
CA GLN A 53 -24.97 -21.31 -27.39
C GLN A 53 -23.68 -22.00 -26.94
N LEU A 54 -23.64 -23.33 -27.01
CA LEU A 54 -22.56 -24.13 -26.40
C LEU A 54 -21.38 -24.41 -27.35
N GLY A 55 -21.45 -23.96 -28.61
CA GLY A 55 -20.45 -24.24 -29.64
C GLY A 55 -20.55 -25.62 -30.30
N ASP A 56 -21.59 -26.39 -30.00
CA ASP A 56 -21.92 -27.66 -30.67
C ASP A 56 -22.56 -27.48 -32.07
N GLY A 57 -23.10 -26.28 -32.32
CA GLY A 57 -23.83 -25.91 -33.54
C GLY A 57 -25.33 -25.78 -33.32
N GLU A 58 -25.83 -26.11 -32.12
CA GLU A 58 -27.23 -25.97 -31.76
C GLU A 58 -27.61 -24.49 -31.53
N PRO A 59 -28.90 -24.13 -31.67
CA PRO A 59 -29.38 -22.78 -31.41
C PRO A 59 -29.24 -22.36 -29.95
N ILE A 60 -29.28 -21.05 -29.73
CA ILE A 60 -29.27 -20.46 -28.39
C ILE A 60 -30.44 -20.98 -27.57
N LYS A 61 -30.12 -21.53 -26.40
CA LYS A 61 -31.08 -21.91 -25.38
C LYS A 61 -31.18 -20.82 -24.33
N TRP A 62 -32.41 -20.42 -24.01
CA TRP A 62 -32.70 -19.32 -23.10
C TRP A 62 -32.90 -19.81 -21.68
N PHE A 63 -32.35 -19.07 -20.73
CA PHE A 63 -32.67 -19.26 -19.31
C PHE A 63 -34.01 -18.59 -19.01
N THR A 64 -34.82 -19.23 -18.18
CA THR A 64 -36.09 -18.71 -17.70
C THR A 64 -36.18 -18.84 -16.19
N THR A 65 -37.26 -18.35 -15.59
CA THR A 65 -37.52 -18.47 -14.17
C THR A 65 -39.02 -18.61 -13.93
N THR A 66 -39.40 -19.30 -12.87
CA THR A 66 -40.80 -19.45 -12.44
C THR A 66 -40.94 -19.02 -10.98
N SER A 67 -42.16 -18.83 -10.48
CA SER A 67 -42.40 -18.63 -9.05
C SER A 67 -42.65 -19.98 -8.38
N ALA A 68 -41.99 -20.23 -7.25
CA ALA A 68 -42.13 -21.41 -6.43
C ALA A 68 -42.18 -21.03 -4.95
N THR A 69 -42.66 -21.94 -4.10
CA THR A 69 -42.70 -21.72 -2.64
C THR A 69 -41.94 -22.82 -1.91
N PHE A 70 -41.13 -22.42 -0.94
CA PHE A 70 -40.45 -23.34 -0.03
C PHE A 70 -40.63 -22.84 1.40
N ARG A 71 -41.31 -23.66 2.23
CA ARG A 71 -41.61 -23.30 3.63
C ARG A 71 -42.31 -21.92 3.77
N ASN A 72 -43.30 -21.66 2.92
CA ASN A 72 -44.04 -20.38 2.83
C ASN A 72 -43.21 -19.15 2.44
N VAL A 73 -41.99 -19.36 1.93
CA VAL A 73 -41.17 -18.30 1.34
C VAL A 73 -41.22 -18.47 -0.18
N GLU A 74 -41.62 -17.40 -0.87
CA GLU A 74 -41.54 -17.35 -2.32
C GLU A 74 -40.08 -17.28 -2.77
N PHE A 75 -39.75 -18.05 -3.79
CA PHE A 75 -38.45 -18.01 -4.44
C PHE A 75 -38.60 -18.28 -5.93
N ASN A 76 -37.58 -17.91 -6.70
CA ASN A 76 -37.61 -18.01 -8.15
C ASN A 76 -36.46 -18.89 -8.66
N PRO A 77 -36.70 -20.20 -8.86
CA PRO A 77 -35.68 -21.06 -9.45
C PRO A 77 -35.38 -20.66 -10.89
N ILE A 78 -34.14 -20.89 -11.30
CA ILE A 78 -33.70 -20.67 -12.68
C ILE A 78 -33.88 -21.97 -13.44
N ILE A 79 -34.42 -21.89 -14.66
CA ILE A 79 -34.71 -23.03 -15.52
C ILE A 79 -33.83 -22.91 -16.78
N TYR A 80 -33.22 -24.02 -17.16
CA TYR A 80 -32.50 -24.17 -18.42
C TYR A 80 -32.88 -25.49 -19.08
N ASP A 81 -33.27 -25.44 -20.36
CA ASP A 81 -33.67 -26.62 -21.13
C ASP A 81 -34.77 -27.46 -20.45
N GLY A 82 -35.74 -26.77 -19.84
CA GLY A 82 -36.84 -27.39 -19.09
C GLY A 82 -36.48 -27.93 -17.70
N SER A 83 -35.21 -27.88 -17.29
CA SER A 83 -34.75 -28.38 -16.00
C SER A 83 -34.46 -27.24 -15.03
N GLU A 84 -34.87 -27.41 -13.77
CA GLU A 84 -34.51 -26.51 -12.67
C GLU A 84 -33.00 -26.64 -12.34
N LEU A 85 -32.32 -25.49 -12.22
CA LEU A 85 -30.93 -25.41 -11.81
C LEU A 85 -30.80 -25.35 -10.29
N SER A 86 -29.62 -25.68 -9.77
CA SER A 86 -29.36 -25.73 -8.33
C SER A 86 -29.27 -24.35 -7.63
N TYR A 87 -29.69 -23.27 -8.29
CA TYR A 87 -29.61 -21.90 -7.80
C TYR A 87 -30.79 -21.06 -8.33
N THR A 88 -31.04 -19.94 -7.65
CA THR A 88 -32.25 -19.11 -7.83
C THR A 88 -31.87 -17.67 -8.17
N LEU A 89 -32.86 -16.81 -8.42
CA LEU A 89 -32.63 -15.36 -8.62
C LEU A 89 -32.00 -14.66 -7.39
N ALA A 90 -32.06 -15.27 -6.21
CA ALA A 90 -31.40 -14.76 -5.01
C ALA A 90 -29.87 -14.91 -5.07
N TYR A 91 -29.35 -15.71 -6.00
CA TYR A 91 -27.91 -15.84 -6.21
C TYR A 91 -27.34 -14.50 -6.70
N GLY A 92 -26.36 -13.97 -5.97
CA GLY A 92 -25.78 -12.66 -6.23
C GLY A 92 -26.74 -11.51 -5.95
N ARG A 93 -27.61 -11.63 -4.95
CA ARG A 93 -28.58 -10.58 -4.59
C ARG A 93 -27.99 -9.19 -4.41
N ASN A 94 -26.71 -9.10 -4.02
CA ASN A 94 -26.00 -7.84 -3.83
C ASN A 94 -25.26 -7.34 -5.08
N TRP A 95 -25.20 -8.15 -6.15
CA TRP A 95 -24.50 -7.76 -7.38
C TRP A 95 -25.28 -6.69 -8.14
N GLN A 96 -24.53 -5.66 -8.56
CA GLN A 96 -24.95 -4.61 -9.46
C GLN A 96 -24.90 -5.08 -10.93
N PRO A 97 -25.64 -4.44 -11.85
CA PRO A 97 -25.64 -4.81 -13.27
C PRO A 97 -24.24 -4.85 -13.89
N TRP A 98 -23.38 -3.88 -13.53
CA TRP A 98 -22.03 -3.81 -14.05
C TRP A 98 -21.13 -4.98 -13.58
N GLN A 99 -21.41 -5.60 -12.44
CA GLN A 99 -20.65 -6.76 -11.96
C GLN A 99 -20.97 -8.02 -12.79
N ALA A 100 -22.24 -8.17 -13.21
CA ALA A 100 -22.65 -9.20 -14.16
C ALA A 100 -22.01 -8.98 -15.54
N PHE A 101 -22.06 -7.74 -16.04
CA PHE A 101 -21.35 -7.34 -17.26
C PHE A 101 -19.85 -7.67 -17.18
N ARG A 102 -19.17 -7.20 -16.13
CA ARG A 102 -17.73 -7.41 -15.89
C ARG A 102 -17.38 -8.88 -16.00
N GLU A 103 -18.15 -9.74 -15.36
CA GLU A 103 -17.87 -11.18 -15.35
C GLU A 103 -17.96 -11.81 -16.74
N LEU A 104 -19.02 -11.49 -17.50
CA LEU A 104 -19.17 -11.96 -18.88
C LEU A 104 -18.03 -11.44 -19.76
N TYR A 105 -17.71 -10.15 -19.64
CA TYR A 105 -16.65 -9.51 -20.43
C TYR A 105 -15.25 -10.03 -20.07
N CYS A 106 -14.98 -10.31 -18.80
CA CYS A 106 -13.69 -10.88 -18.40
C CYS A 106 -13.48 -12.28 -18.96
N ASN A 107 -14.52 -13.12 -19.02
CA ASN A 107 -14.42 -14.43 -19.67
C ASN A 107 -14.17 -14.28 -21.17
N VAL A 108 -14.68 -13.22 -21.80
CA VAL A 108 -14.32 -12.89 -23.20
C VAL A 108 -12.84 -12.53 -23.34
N LEU A 109 -12.31 -11.70 -22.45
CA LEU A 109 -10.89 -11.33 -22.46
C LEU A 109 -9.98 -12.53 -22.18
N ASP A 110 -10.33 -13.38 -21.21
CA ASP A 110 -9.57 -14.59 -20.83
C ASP A 110 -9.49 -15.58 -22.01
N GLU A 111 -10.55 -15.69 -22.82
CA GLU A 111 -10.68 -16.68 -23.92
C GLU A 111 -10.39 -16.08 -25.31
N SER A 112 -9.84 -14.86 -25.38
CA SER A 112 -9.54 -14.15 -26.64
C SER A 112 -10.76 -14.00 -27.57
N GLY A 113 -11.92 -13.78 -26.98
CA GLY A 113 -13.19 -13.60 -27.68
C GLY A 113 -13.49 -12.15 -28.06
N GLU A 114 -14.75 -11.91 -28.45
CA GLU A 114 -15.28 -10.59 -28.78
C GLU A 114 -16.60 -10.30 -28.05
N ALA A 115 -16.86 -9.04 -27.71
CA ALA A 115 -18.15 -8.60 -27.20
C ALA A 115 -18.64 -7.37 -27.97
N TYR A 116 -19.89 -7.39 -28.41
CA TYR A 116 -20.44 -6.38 -29.31
C TYR A 116 -21.96 -6.25 -29.19
N HIS A 117 -22.49 -5.10 -29.62
CA HIS A 117 -23.93 -4.88 -29.74
C HIS A 117 -24.48 -5.51 -31.01
N SER A 118 -25.65 -6.14 -30.90
CA SER A 118 -26.41 -6.61 -32.05
C SER A 118 -27.90 -6.27 -31.93
N GLN A 119 -28.56 -6.12 -33.07
CA GLN A 119 -30.02 -6.02 -33.18
C GLN A 119 -30.67 -7.40 -33.33
N GLU A 120 -29.93 -8.36 -33.85
CA GLU A 120 -30.39 -9.72 -34.11
C GLU A 120 -29.53 -10.74 -33.37
N VAL A 121 -30.14 -11.88 -33.06
CA VAL A 121 -29.40 -13.02 -32.52
C VAL A 121 -28.58 -13.61 -33.67
N PRO A 122 -27.24 -13.66 -33.61
CA PRO A 122 -26.45 -14.19 -34.71
C PRO A 122 -26.75 -15.67 -34.96
N GLU A 123 -26.55 -16.12 -36.20
CA GLU A 123 -26.73 -17.53 -36.57
C GLU A 123 -25.79 -18.44 -35.76
N SER A 124 -26.26 -19.65 -35.51
CA SER A 124 -25.52 -20.63 -34.71
C SER A 124 -24.32 -21.15 -35.50
N ALA A 125 -23.16 -21.16 -34.86
CA ALA A 125 -21.90 -21.63 -35.42
C ALA A 125 -21.26 -22.67 -34.51
N ARG A 126 -20.75 -23.75 -35.10
CA ARG A 126 -19.97 -24.77 -34.37
C ARG A 126 -18.60 -24.19 -34.02
N GLY A 127 -18.11 -24.50 -32.82
CA GLY A 127 -16.85 -24.00 -32.29
C GLY A 127 -16.90 -22.55 -31.79
N ILE A 128 -18.10 -21.99 -31.61
CA ILE A 128 -18.30 -20.65 -31.03
C ILE A 128 -19.30 -20.76 -29.87
N VAL A 129 -18.83 -20.43 -28.68
CA VAL A 129 -19.68 -20.21 -27.50
C VAL A 129 -20.23 -18.81 -27.58
N ARG A 130 -21.54 -18.66 -27.41
CA ARG A 130 -22.20 -17.36 -27.44
C ARG A 130 -23.08 -17.16 -26.23
N ILE A 131 -22.88 -16.06 -25.51
CA ILE A 131 -23.80 -15.61 -24.47
C ILE A 131 -24.50 -14.37 -25.00
N VAL A 132 -25.83 -14.41 -25.03
CA VAL A 132 -26.68 -13.31 -25.50
C VAL A 132 -27.41 -12.72 -24.30
N VAL A 133 -27.26 -11.41 -24.10
CA VAL A 133 -27.90 -10.67 -23.01
C VAL A 133 -28.73 -9.53 -23.57
N SER A 134 -29.98 -9.44 -23.16
CA SER A 134 -30.84 -8.27 -23.39
C SER A 134 -31.30 -7.73 -22.05
N GLN A 135 -30.62 -6.70 -21.57
CA GLN A 135 -30.91 -6.03 -20.31
C GLN A 135 -30.28 -4.63 -20.34
N PRO A 136 -31.08 -3.54 -20.26
CA PRO A 136 -30.58 -2.18 -20.50
C PRO A 136 -29.44 -1.72 -19.60
N ALA A 137 -29.41 -2.11 -18.32
CA ALA A 137 -28.38 -1.70 -17.38
C ALA A 137 -27.04 -2.44 -17.59
N ILE A 138 -27.08 -3.70 -18.06
CA ILE A 138 -25.90 -4.47 -18.46
C ILE A 138 -25.36 -3.95 -19.80
N GLU A 139 -26.24 -3.66 -20.76
CA GLU A 139 -25.89 -3.01 -22.03
C GLU A 139 -25.23 -1.65 -21.79
N LYS A 140 -25.80 -0.83 -20.90
CA LYS A 140 -25.19 0.43 -20.47
C LYS A 140 -23.79 0.23 -19.84
N ALA A 141 -23.62 -0.82 -19.03
CA ALA A 141 -22.32 -1.11 -18.42
C ALA A 141 -21.23 -1.45 -19.47
N PHE A 142 -21.61 -2.04 -20.60
CA PHE A 142 -20.70 -2.27 -21.73
C PHE A 142 -20.30 -0.97 -22.44
N ASP A 143 -21.25 -0.05 -22.63
CA ASP A 143 -20.96 1.28 -23.19
C ASP A 143 -20.05 2.09 -22.26
N GLU A 144 -20.28 1.97 -20.95
CA GLU A 144 -19.51 2.61 -19.89
C GLU A 144 -18.34 1.75 -19.37
N ARG A 145 -17.90 0.73 -20.12
CA ARG A 145 -16.88 -0.24 -19.65
C ARG A 145 -15.58 0.41 -19.18
N HIS A 146 -15.22 1.56 -19.74
CA HIS A 146 -14.06 2.36 -19.33
C HIS A 146 -14.10 2.82 -17.86
N LEU A 147 -15.26 2.75 -17.19
CA LEU A 147 -15.42 3.03 -15.76
C LEU A 147 -15.00 1.86 -14.86
N TYR A 148 -15.05 0.63 -15.39
CA TYR A 148 -14.83 -0.62 -14.65
C TYR A 148 -13.51 -1.30 -15.01
N PHE A 149 -12.94 -0.95 -16.16
CA PHE A 149 -11.65 -1.46 -16.62
C PHE A 149 -10.61 -0.34 -16.65
N PHE A 150 -9.41 -0.65 -16.17
CA PHE A 150 -8.30 0.28 -16.13
C PHE A 150 -7.73 0.44 -17.54
N ASP A 151 -8.11 1.53 -18.20
CA ASP A 151 -7.56 1.85 -19.50
C ASP A 151 -6.13 2.41 -19.38
N ALA A 152 -5.17 1.54 -19.70
CA ALA A 152 -3.74 1.84 -19.77
C ALA A 152 -3.34 2.62 -21.04
N ALA A 153 -4.18 2.63 -22.08
CA ALA A 153 -3.88 3.21 -23.38
C ALA A 153 -4.13 4.73 -23.45
N LEU A 154 -4.73 5.34 -22.40
CA LEU A 154 -4.89 6.80 -22.31
C LEU A 154 -3.52 7.49 -22.08
N PRO A 155 -2.93 8.14 -23.10
CA PRO A 155 -1.49 8.43 -23.13
C PRO A 155 -0.99 9.47 -22.12
N ASN A 156 -1.88 10.28 -21.53
CA ASN A 156 -1.49 11.51 -20.82
C ASN A 156 -1.63 11.44 -19.30
N THR A 157 -1.94 10.27 -18.72
CA THR A 157 -2.20 10.17 -17.27
C THR A 157 -1.60 8.94 -16.58
N LEU A 158 -1.12 7.94 -17.34
CA LEU A 158 -0.52 6.73 -16.78
C LEU A 158 0.94 6.97 -16.41
N LYS A 159 1.29 6.79 -15.13
CA LYS A 159 2.67 6.55 -14.73
C LYS A 159 2.72 5.15 -14.13
N THR A 160 3.30 4.20 -14.88
CA THR A 160 3.75 2.95 -14.27
C THR A 160 4.87 3.34 -13.31
N VAL A 161 4.57 3.28 -12.01
CA VAL A 161 5.51 3.65 -10.97
C VAL A 161 6.45 2.48 -10.67
N CYS A 162 5.92 1.27 -10.68
CA CYS A 162 6.69 0.02 -10.75
C CYS A 162 5.83 -1.10 -11.34
N ALA A 163 6.39 -2.30 -11.51
CA ALA A 163 5.67 -3.46 -12.02
C ALA A 163 4.42 -3.81 -11.18
N ASP A 164 4.51 -3.61 -9.85
CA ASP A 164 3.49 -4.04 -8.90
C ASP A 164 2.25 -3.13 -8.87
N ILE A 165 2.39 -1.85 -9.26
CA ILE A 165 1.33 -0.86 -9.17
C ILE A 165 1.49 0.26 -10.20
N GLN A 166 0.37 0.59 -10.84
CA GLN A 166 0.24 1.71 -11.77
C GLN A 166 -0.61 2.80 -11.13
N VAL A 167 -0.20 4.05 -11.31
CA VAL A 167 -0.90 5.22 -10.77
C VAL A 167 -1.36 6.09 -11.94
N LYS A 168 -2.65 6.41 -11.97
CA LYS A 168 -3.25 7.25 -13.02
C LYS A 168 -3.84 8.51 -12.40
N ARG A 169 -3.38 9.68 -12.85
CA ARG A 169 -3.99 10.95 -12.40
C ARG A 169 -5.43 11.01 -12.86
N ALA A 170 -6.36 11.02 -11.90
CA ALA A 170 -7.78 11.02 -12.15
C ALA A 170 -8.48 11.60 -10.91
N PRO A 171 -8.80 12.90 -10.90
CA PRO A 171 -9.60 13.48 -9.83
C PRO A 171 -11.02 12.94 -9.95
N SER A 172 -11.31 11.94 -9.13
CA SER A 172 -12.62 11.29 -9.02
C SER A 172 -12.75 10.72 -7.62
N PRO A 173 -13.95 10.24 -7.22
CA PRO A 173 -14.03 9.24 -6.17
C PRO A 173 -12.95 8.17 -6.42
N VAL A 174 -12.25 7.77 -5.36
CA VAL A 174 -11.12 6.85 -5.48
C VAL A 174 -11.56 5.56 -6.17
N LYS A 175 -10.81 5.15 -7.19
CA LYS A 175 -10.97 3.83 -7.81
C LYS A 175 -9.70 3.02 -7.66
N ILE A 176 -9.86 1.80 -7.15
CA ILE A 176 -8.81 0.81 -7.05
C ILE A 176 -9.17 -0.35 -7.97
N PHE A 177 -8.25 -0.63 -8.87
CA PHE A 177 -8.29 -1.70 -9.84
C PHE A 177 -7.30 -2.79 -9.40
N TYR A 178 -7.67 -4.04 -9.65
CA TYR A 178 -6.80 -5.20 -9.50
C TYR A 178 -6.62 -5.82 -10.88
N ARG A 179 -5.39 -5.86 -11.38
CA ARG A 179 -5.04 -6.38 -12.72
C ARG A 179 -5.95 -5.82 -13.82
N GLY A 180 -6.21 -4.52 -13.72
CA GLY A 180 -7.00 -3.76 -14.66
C GLY A 180 -8.50 -3.76 -14.43
N ILE A 181 -9.01 -4.30 -13.33
CA ILE A 181 -10.45 -4.42 -13.08
C ILE A 181 -10.85 -3.78 -11.77
N LEU A 182 -11.93 -3.01 -11.78
CA LEU A 182 -12.43 -2.31 -10.60
C LEU A 182 -12.83 -3.31 -9.50
N VAL A 183 -12.21 -3.16 -8.34
CA VAL A 183 -12.49 -3.96 -7.13
C VAL A 183 -12.92 -3.09 -5.95
N TYR A 184 -12.74 -1.77 -6.05
CA TYR A 184 -13.21 -0.84 -5.03
C TYR A 184 -13.41 0.56 -5.63
N GLU A 185 -14.53 1.16 -5.24
CA GLU A 185 -14.83 2.57 -5.44
C GLU A 185 -15.21 3.17 -4.09
N GLY A 186 -14.51 4.22 -3.66
CA GLY A 186 -14.73 4.87 -2.37
C GLY A 186 -15.41 6.22 -2.53
N GLU A 187 -16.00 6.72 -1.45
CA GLU A 187 -16.72 8.00 -1.46
C GLU A 187 -15.80 9.23 -1.52
N LYS A 188 -14.54 9.08 -1.06
CA LYS A 188 -13.57 10.18 -1.03
C LYS A 188 -12.97 10.41 -2.40
N ASN A 189 -12.79 11.68 -2.74
CA ASN A 189 -11.99 12.06 -3.90
C ASN A 189 -10.53 11.63 -3.70
N SER A 190 -9.87 11.35 -4.81
CA SER A 190 -8.49 10.87 -4.85
C SER A 190 -7.67 11.76 -5.77
N LEU A 191 -6.37 11.88 -5.51
CA LEU A 191 -5.44 12.50 -6.47
C LEU A 191 -5.23 11.60 -7.69
N ALA A 192 -5.34 10.28 -7.47
CA ALA A 192 -5.14 9.28 -8.50
C ALA A 192 -6.02 8.04 -8.31
N ASN A 193 -6.16 7.29 -9.39
CA ASN A 193 -6.66 5.93 -9.39
C ASN A 193 -5.50 4.94 -9.46
N TYR A 194 -5.70 3.77 -8.88
CA TYR A 194 -4.62 2.82 -8.62
C TYR A 194 -4.93 1.48 -9.27
N ASN A 195 -4.03 0.96 -10.11
CA ASN A 195 -4.12 -0.42 -10.57
C ASN A 195 -3.03 -1.27 -9.93
N ILE A 196 -3.43 -2.23 -9.12
CA ILE A 196 -2.55 -3.11 -8.35
C ILE A 196 -2.40 -4.41 -9.14
N ASN A 197 -1.15 -4.77 -9.46
CA ASN A 197 -0.83 -5.99 -10.20
C ASN A 197 -0.37 -7.13 -9.27
N THR A 198 0.06 -6.79 -8.05
CA THR A 198 0.38 -7.78 -7.02
C THR A 198 -0.88 -8.41 -6.42
N ALA A 199 -0.76 -9.63 -5.89
CA ALA A 199 -1.89 -10.40 -5.39
C ALA A 199 -2.69 -9.64 -4.32
N LEU A 200 -4.02 -9.61 -4.49
CA LEU A 200 -4.98 -9.06 -3.52
C LEU A 200 -5.95 -10.15 -3.09
N THR A 201 -6.44 -10.05 -1.86
CA THR A 201 -7.56 -10.87 -1.40
C THR A 201 -8.87 -10.16 -1.76
N LEU A 202 -9.75 -10.88 -2.46
CA LEU A 202 -11.07 -10.39 -2.84
C LEU A 202 -12.15 -11.22 -2.16
N THR A 203 -13.30 -10.61 -1.92
CA THR A 203 -14.54 -11.28 -1.54
C THR A 203 -15.15 -12.07 -2.71
N GLU A 204 -16.24 -12.80 -2.44
CA GLU A 204 -16.96 -13.57 -3.47
C GLU A 204 -17.53 -12.69 -4.60
N ASP A 205 -18.00 -11.47 -4.28
CA ASP A 205 -18.48 -10.50 -5.27
C ASP A 205 -17.35 -9.72 -5.99
N ARG A 206 -16.10 -10.14 -5.76
CA ARG A 206 -14.87 -9.59 -6.34
C ARG A 206 -14.66 -8.13 -5.95
N THR A 207 -14.98 -7.81 -4.71
CA THR A 207 -14.63 -6.54 -4.09
C THR A 207 -13.44 -6.74 -3.15
N LEU A 208 -12.75 -5.65 -2.83
CA LEU A 208 -11.57 -5.72 -1.96
C LEU A 208 -11.95 -6.18 -0.55
N SER A 209 -11.27 -7.20 0.00
CA SER A 209 -11.60 -7.70 1.35
C SER A 209 -11.12 -6.79 2.48
N GLY A 210 -10.15 -5.91 2.23
CA GLY A 210 -9.63 -4.96 3.21
C GLY A 210 -8.58 -4.00 2.65
N MET A 211 -8.46 -2.82 3.26
CA MET A 211 -7.63 -1.71 2.76
C MET A 211 -6.17 -1.73 3.21
N TYR A 212 -5.82 -2.50 4.24
CA TYR A 212 -4.51 -2.40 4.88
C TYR A 212 -3.34 -2.61 3.89
N PHE A 213 -3.36 -3.70 3.14
CA PHE A 213 -2.32 -4.00 2.15
C PHE A 213 -2.35 -3.04 0.96
N VAL A 214 -3.54 -2.61 0.55
CA VAL A 214 -3.70 -1.61 -0.53
C VAL A 214 -3.08 -0.27 -0.15
N ALA A 215 -3.29 0.20 1.08
CA ALA A 215 -2.68 1.43 1.58
C ALA A 215 -1.14 1.34 1.55
N GLN A 216 -0.56 0.18 1.89
CA GLN A 216 0.89 -0.03 1.78
C GLN A 216 1.39 0.02 0.33
N CYS A 217 0.69 -0.64 -0.60
CA CYS A 217 1.01 -0.57 -2.04
C CYS A 217 0.98 0.86 -2.56
N ILE A 218 -0.07 1.62 -2.21
CA ILE A 218 -0.22 3.02 -2.60
C ILE A 218 0.88 3.89 -2.00
N THR A 219 1.21 3.71 -0.72
CA THR A 219 2.32 4.45 -0.08
C THR A 219 3.64 4.19 -0.80
N ARG A 220 3.92 2.92 -1.10
CA ARG A 220 5.12 2.52 -1.83
C ARG A 220 5.16 3.11 -3.23
N ALA A 221 4.02 3.19 -3.92
CA ALA A 221 3.93 3.85 -5.22
C ALA A 221 4.31 5.33 -5.09
N TRP A 222 3.70 6.08 -4.16
CA TRP A 222 4.04 7.49 -3.99
C TRP A 222 5.51 7.72 -3.65
N CYS A 223 6.17 6.80 -2.93
CA CYS A 223 7.62 6.89 -2.70
C CYS A 223 8.48 6.80 -3.99
N LEU A 224 7.95 6.16 -5.02
CA LEU A 224 8.64 5.87 -6.28
C LEU A 224 8.25 6.84 -7.41
N VAL A 225 7.27 7.71 -7.19
CA VAL A 225 6.93 8.78 -8.13
C VAL A 225 8.14 9.71 -8.27
N THR A 226 8.52 10.02 -9.51
CA THR A 226 9.68 10.87 -9.81
C THR A 226 9.34 12.33 -10.07
N ASN A 227 8.06 12.66 -10.22
CA ASN A 227 7.60 14.03 -10.47
C ASN A 227 7.38 14.76 -9.15
N THR A 228 8.25 15.74 -8.88
CA THR A 228 8.26 16.53 -7.64
C THR A 228 6.97 17.30 -7.42
N GLU A 229 6.38 17.91 -8.44
CA GLU A 229 5.12 18.67 -8.30
C GLU A 229 3.98 17.78 -7.81
N TRP A 230 3.89 16.57 -8.35
CA TRP A 230 2.85 15.60 -7.97
C TRP A 230 3.03 15.08 -6.56
N LEU A 231 4.29 14.85 -6.16
CA LEU A 231 4.63 14.54 -4.78
C LEU A 231 4.28 15.68 -3.83
N MET A 232 4.53 16.93 -4.22
CA MET A 232 4.15 18.10 -3.42
C MET A 232 2.63 18.24 -3.31
N GLU A 233 1.86 17.91 -4.35
CA GLU A 233 0.39 17.82 -4.25
C GLU A 233 -0.02 16.75 -3.23
N TYR A 234 0.55 15.55 -3.34
CA TYR A 234 0.30 14.44 -2.40
C TYR A 234 0.65 14.80 -0.95
N LEU A 235 1.82 15.40 -0.72
CA LEU A 235 2.28 15.77 0.62
C LEU A 235 1.40 16.84 1.29
N ARG A 236 0.78 17.71 0.48
CA ARG A 236 -0.12 18.78 0.95
C ARG A 236 -1.59 18.37 0.96
N ALA A 237 -1.91 17.16 0.54
CA ALA A 237 -3.27 16.66 0.56
C ALA A 237 -3.84 16.71 1.98
N ASP A 238 -5.07 17.21 2.12
CA ASP A 238 -5.79 17.19 3.39
C ASP A 238 -6.66 15.92 3.53
N THR A 239 -7.28 15.75 4.70
CA THR A 239 -8.07 14.57 5.07
C THR A 239 -9.36 14.37 4.27
N SER A 240 -9.74 15.34 3.43
CA SER A 240 -10.84 15.18 2.47
C SER A 240 -10.47 14.23 1.32
N LEU A 241 -9.17 14.10 1.02
CA LEU A 241 -8.66 13.20 -0.01
C LEU A 241 -8.38 11.80 0.54
N PHE A 242 -8.59 10.80 -0.32
CA PHE A 242 -8.44 9.38 0.01
C PHE A 242 -7.03 9.06 0.50
N GLU A 243 -6.01 9.59 -0.18
CA GLU A 243 -4.61 9.37 0.14
C GLU A 243 -4.31 9.75 1.59
N LYS A 244 -4.69 10.96 2.02
CA LYS A 244 -4.39 11.41 3.37
C LYS A 244 -5.21 10.72 4.44
N ALA A 245 -6.43 10.32 4.11
CA ALA A 245 -7.33 9.66 5.05
C ALA A 245 -7.01 8.19 5.31
N THR A 246 -6.37 7.52 4.34
CA THR A 246 -6.25 6.06 4.33
C THR A 246 -4.80 5.59 4.28
N VAL A 247 -3.89 6.42 3.76
CA VAL A 247 -2.48 6.06 3.54
C VAL A 247 -1.64 6.55 4.70
N ASP A 248 -0.97 5.61 5.37
CA ASP A 248 -0.17 5.88 6.56
C ASP A 248 1.15 6.59 6.20
N THR A 249 1.34 7.79 6.74
CA THR A 249 2.55 8.61 6.55
C THR A 249 3.77 8.04 7.28
N SER A 250 3.60 7.10 8.21
CA SER A 250 4.71 6.44 8.90
C SER A 250 5.65 5.72 7.92
N THR A 251 5.10 5.11 6.86
CA THR A 251 5.89 4.39 5.86
C THR A 251 6.67 5.35 4.97
N LEU A 252 6.16 6.56 4.70
CA LEU A 252 6.91 7.62 4.03
C LEU A 252 8.12 8.05 4.86
N ILE A 253 7.93 8.20 6.18
CA ILE A 253 8.99 8.62 7.11
C ILE A 253 10.06 7.55 7.23
N ILE A 254 9.67 6.28 7.38
CA ILE A 254 10.61 5.14 7.43
C ILE A 254 11.44 5.09 6.15
N LYS A 255 10.81 5.24 4.98
CA LYS A 255 11.54 5.26 3.72
C LYS A 255 12.47 6.46 3.61
N TYR A 256 12.00 7.67 3.93
CA TYR A 256 12.81 8.89 3.90
C TYR A 256 14.07 8.80 4.77
N ARG A 257 13.99 8.08 5.90
CA ARG A 257 15.12 7.83 6.80
C ARG A 257 16.19 6.92 6.19
N ASP A 258 15.83 6.02 5.27
CA ASP A 258 16.81 5.21 4.55
C ASP A 258 17.42 6.06 3.42
N GLU A 259 18.47 6.80 3.76
CA GLU A 259 19.10 7.73 2.84
C GLU A 259 19.66 7.07 1.59
N THR A 260 20.00 5.77 1.67
CA THR A 260 20.61 5.00 0.58
C THR A 260 19.60 4.54 -0.47
N ASN A 261 18.32 4.36 -0.08
CA ASN A 261 17.28 3.84 -0.96
C ASN A 261 16.12 4.81 -1.23
N THR A 262 16.12 6.01 -0.63
CA THR A 262 15.08 7.00 -0.90
C THR A 262 15.29 7.66 -2.26
N PRO A 263 14.30 7.64 -3.17
CA PRO A 263 14.40 8.36 -4.44
C PRO A 263 14.60 9.87 -4.25
N THR A 264 15.52 10.47 -5.00
CA THR A 264 15.85 11.91 -4.91
C THR A 264 14.61 12.80 -5.03
N ALA A 265 13.65 12.43 -5.88
CA ALA A 265 12.44 13.22 -6.12
C ALA A 265 11.58 13.44 -4.85
N ILE A 266 11.40 12.41 -4.01
CA ILE A 266 10.62 12.57 -2.78
C ILE A 266 11.36 13.39 -1.74
N LYS A 267 12.70 13.27 -1.68
CA LYS A 267 13.50 14.15 -0.83
C LYS A 267 13.36 15.62 -1.24
N THR A 268 13.48 15.90 -2.53
CA THR A 268 13.31 17.24 -3.07
C THR A 268 11.91 17.78 -2.79
N ALA A 269 10.86 17.00 -3.06
CA ALA A 269 9.48 17.40 -2.82
C ALA A 269 9.21 17.75 -1.35
N ILE A 270 9.72 16.93 -0.43
CA ILE A 270 9.61 17.15 1.02
C ILE A 270 10.32 18.45 1.43
N GLN A 271 11.57 18.66 0.98
CA GLN A 271 12.33 19.87 1.29
C GLN A 271 11.67 21.13 0.72
N GLU A 272 11.13 21.06 -0.49
CA GLU A 272 10.39 22.18 -1.08
C GLU A 272 9.08 22.47 -0.34
N CYS A 273 8.32 21.43 0.04
CA CYS A 273 7.13 21.58 0.86
C CYS A 273 7.46 22.20 2.22
N TYR A 274 8.55 21.78 2.87
CA TYR A 274 8.98 22.36 4.15
C TYR A 274 9.30 23.86 4.01
N LYS A 275 10.02 24.25 2.94
CA LYS A 275 10.38 25.66 2.69
C LYS A 275 9.18 26.53 2.32
N LYS A 276 8.28 26.04 1.47
CA LYS A 276 7.18 26.83 0.88
C LYS A 276 5.87 26.74 1.67
N TYR A 277 5.62 25.60 2.30
CA TYR A 277 4.33 25.22 2.90
C TYR A 277 4.51 24.43 4.21
N PRO A 278 5.23 24.97 5.22
CA PRO A 278 5.60 24.21 6.42
C PRO A 278 4.40 23.63 7.18
N HIS A 279 3.26 24.34 7.19
CA HIS A 279 2.03 23.90 7.86
C HIS A 279 1.22 22.85 7.10
N SER A 280 1.57 22.58 5.83
CA SER A 280 0.87 21.60 5.00
C SER A 280 1.49 20.20 5.06
N LEU A 281 2.66 20.06 5.70
CA LEU A 281 3.28 18.76 5.90
C LEU A 281 2.60 17.97 7.03
N PRO A 282 2.57 16.62 6.95
CA PRO A 282 2.24 15.79 8.09
C PRO A 282 3.11 16.16 9.29
N LYS A 283 2.52 16.29 10.49
CA LYS A 283 3.22 16.71 11.70
C LYS A 283 4.46 15.85 11.97
N GLU A 284 4.33 14.54 11.80
CA GLU A 284 5.39 13.57 12.04
C GLU A 284 6.57 13.78 11.09
N LEU A 285 6.28 14.09 9.82
CA LEU A 285 7.30 14.39 8.82
C LEU A 285 7.94 15.77 9.04
N PHE A 286 7.14 16.76 9.44
CA PHE A 286 7.63 18.08 9.83
C PHE A 286 8.58 17.99 11.04
N ASP A 287 8.16 17.30 12.10
CA ASP A 287 8.96 17.10 13.32
C ASP A 287 10.27 16.37 12.98
N TYR A 288 10.22 15.35 12.11
CA TYR A 288 11.42 14.66 11.63
C TYR A 288 12.40 15.60 10.90
N ILE A 289 11.91 16.37 9.91
CA ILE A 289 12.75 17.28 9.12
C ILE A 289 13.34 18.37 10.00
N ARG A 290 12.53 18.99 10.86
CA ARG A 290 13.01 20.01 11.81
C ARG A 290 14.12 19.45 12.67
N ASN A 291 13.90 18.29 13.29
CA ASN A 291 14.89 17.66 14.17
C ASN A 291 16.16 17.22 13.42
N THR A 292 16.08 16.92 12.12
CA THR A 292 17.24 16.54 11.29
C THR A 292 17.99 17.77 10.77
N ALA A 293 17.27 18.80 10.32
CA ALA A 293 17.85 20.04 9.82
C ALA A 293 18.52 20.87 10.92
N GLU A 294 17.95 20.87 12.14
CA GLU A 294 18.50 21.56 13.31
C GLU A 294 19.69 20.81 13.95
N LYS A 295 19.82 19.49 13.75
CA LYS A 295 21.02 18.74 14.17
C LYS A 295 22.28 19.13 13.38
N ASN A 296 22.13 19.65 12.16
CA ASN A 296 23.25 19.89 11.24
C ASN A 296 24.06 21.18 11.49
N SER A 297 23.81 21.93 12.57
CA SER A 297 24.72 23.00 13.01
C SER A 297 25.05 22.82 14.49
N ILE A 298 26.11 22.05 14.76
CA ILE A 298 26.70 21.94 16.10
C ILE A 298 27.18 23.34 16.50
N VAL A 299 26.42 24.03 17.34
CA VAL A 299 26.84 25.30 17.94
C VAL A 299 27.56 24.98 19.24
N THR A 300 28.89 24.95 19.19
CA THR A 300 29.73 24.74 20.39
C THR A 300 29.67 25.97 21.29
N ILE A 301 29.45 25.75 22.58
CA ILE A 301 29.48 26.79 23.61
C ILE A 301 30.83 26.70 24.34
N PRO A 302 31.54 27.82 24.58
CA PRO A 302 32.75 27.80 25.39
C PRO A 302 32.50 27.22 26.79
N LEU A 303 33.39 26.33 27.22
CA LEU A 303 33.37 25.79 28.59
C LEU A 303 33.73 26.87 29.61
N LEU A 304 33.06 26.88 30.75
CA LEU A 304 33.41 27.70 31.91
C LEU A 304 34.71 27.20 32.57
N PRO A 305 35.42 28.02 33.36
CA PRO A 305 36.72 27.63 33.93
C PRO A 305 36.70 26.31 34.74
N HIS A 306 35.65 26.08 35.54
CA HIS A 306 35.51 24.84 36.31
C HIS A 306 35.16 23.64 35.42
N GLU A 307 34.44 23.85 34.32
CA GLU A 307 34.12 22.81 33.34
C GLU A 307 35.39 22.43 32.56
N GLN A 308 36.22 23.41 32.19
CA GLN A 308 37.53 23.17 31.59
C GLN A 308 38.45 22.37 32.53
N GLU A 309 38.47 22.71 33.82
CA GLU A 309 39.23 21.97 34.82
C GLU A 309 38.72 20.52 34.96
N PHE A 310 37.40 20.33 34.95
CA PHE A 310 36.81 18.99 34.94
C PHE A 310 37.21 18.22 33.68
N VAL A 311 37.02 18.77 32.47
CA VAL A 311 37.42 18.11 31.22
C VAL A 311 38.90 17.73 31.28
N LYS A 312 39.77 18.64 31.72
CA LYS A 312 41.20 18.34 31.87
C LYS A 312 41.45 17.17 32.83
N LYS A 313 40.82 17.15 34.01
CA LYS A 313 40.98 16.05 34.99
C LYS A 313 40.41 14.74 34.46
N PHE A 314 39.25 14.80 33.83
CA PHE A 314 38.56 13.65 33.27
C PHE A 314 39.35 13.04 32.11
N THR A 315 39.83 13.88 31.18
CA THR A 315 40.74 13.50 30.10
C THR A 315 42.02 12.86 30.63
N ASN A 316 42.65 13.45 31.64
CA ASN A 316 43.83 12.84 32.27
C ASN A 316 43.50 11.48 32.88
N PHE A 317 42.36 11.34 33.53
CA PHE A 317 41.89 10.06 34.06
C PHE A 317 41.68 9.03 32.95
N LEU A 318 41.04 9.38 31.83
CA LEU A 318 40.88 8.49 30.68
C LEU A 318 42.23 8.02 30.13
N ALA A 319 43.22 8.93 30.05
CA ALA A 319 44.57 8.57 29.64
C ALA A 319 45.25 7.57 30.59
N THR A 320 45.05 7.71 31.91
CA THR A 320 45.61 6.76 32.90
C THR A 320 45.01 5.36 32.82
N VAL A 321 43.81 5.22 32.25
CA VAL A 321 43.14 3.93 32.11
C VAL A 321 43.37 3.27 30.76
N ASN A 322 44.30 3.81 29.95
CA ASN A 322 44.62 3.34 28.61
C ASN A 322 43.40 3.30 27.66
N MET A 323 42.40 4.15 27.92
CA MET A 323 41.38 4.48 26.92
C MET A 323 42.04 5.51 25.98
N SER A 324 42.29 5.10 24.73
CA SER A 324 43.15 5.78 23.73
C SER A 324 43.01 7.31 23.68
N PRO A 325 44.09 8.08 23.44
CA PRO A 325 44.02 9.52 23.11
C PRO A 325 43.03 9.88 22.01
N ASP A 326 42.75 8.96 21.07
CA ASP A 326 41.76 9.15 20.01
C ASP A 326 40.32 9.34 20.54
N LEU A 327 40.04 8.91 21.79
CA LEU A 327 38.76 9.15 22.48
C LEU A 327 38.50 10.63 22.80
N LEU A 328 39.54 11.47 22.76
CA LEU A 328 39.48 12.85 23.25
C LEU A 328 39.29 13.86 22.10
N ASP A 329 39.78 13.52 20.92
CA ASP A 329 39.69 14.37 19.72
C ASP A 329 38.33 14.25 19.01
N ALA A 330 37.54 13.23 19.36
CA ALA A 330 36.21 12.96 18.80
C ALA A 330 35.07 13.35 19.75
N VAL A 331 35.18 14.49 20.45
CA VAL A 331 34.18 14.91 21.45
C VAL A 331 33.86 16.40 21.38
N HIS A 332 32.58 16.73 21.26
CA HIS A 332 32.08 18.08 21.48
C HIS A 332 31.53 18.22 22.90
N TRP A 333 32.37 18.77 23.79
CA TRP A 333 32.08 18.79 25.23
C TRP A 333 30.88 19.63 25.65
N LYS A 334 30.51 20.68 24.91
CA LYS A 334 29.35 21.52 25.27
C LYS A 334 28.73 22.14 24.05
N VAL A 335 27.57 21.62 23.67
CA VAL A 335 26.83 22.04 22.48
C VAL A 335 25.46 22.57 22.87
N GLN A 336 25.02 23.64 22.22
CA GLN A 336 23.64 24.10 22.33
C GLN A 336 22.72 23.10 21.63
N ALA A 337 21.91 22.38 22.39
CA ALA A 337 20.86 21.54 21.85
C ALA A 337 19.55 22.32 21.75
N HIS A 338 18.77 22.02 20.71
CA HIS A 338 17.40 22.54 20.55
C HIS A 338 16.42 21.83 21.49
N ASP A 339 16.58 20.52 21.68
CA ASP A 339 15.81 19.75 22.65
C ASP A 339 16.38 19.93 24.06
N GLN A 340 15.57 20.47 24.96
CA GLN A 340 15.92 20.70 26.36
C GLN A 340 16.08 19.41 27.17
N ASN A 341 15.61 18.27 26.64
CA ASN A 341 15.74 16.96 27.28
C ASN A 341 16.93 16.15 26.74
N LEU A 342 17.54 16.58 25.64
CA LEU A 342 18.69 15.89 25.05
C LEU A 342 19.95 16.18 25.88
N MET A 343 20.58 15.12 26.37
CA MET A 343 21.78 15.21 27.23
C MET A 343 23.07 14.96 26.44
N GLY A 344 23.02 14.04 25.49
CA GLY A 344 24.10 13.74 24.56
C GLY A 344 23.54 13.08 23.30
N TYR A 345 24.40 12.92 22.30
CA TYR A 345 24.18 12.05 21.16
C TYR A 345 25.52 11.71 20.49
N ALA A 346 25.58 10.60 19.77
CA ALA A 346 26.68 10.26 18.88
C ALA A 346 26.35 10.60 17.42
N GLU A 347 27.30 11.23 16.72
CA GLU A 347 27.16 11.58 15.31
C GLU A 347 28.50 11.47 14.59
N ASN A 348 28.56 10.72 13.47
CA ASN A 348 29.77 10.55 12.65
C ASN A 348 31.01 10.10 13.44
N GLY A 349 30.82 9.20 14.41
CA GLY A 349 31.90 8.71 15.28
C GLY A 349 32.37 9.72 16.33
N VAL A 350 31.64 10.83 16.51
CA VAL A 350 31.92 11.88 17.49
C VAL A 350 30.85 11.85 18.58
N ALA A 351 31.28 11.87 19.84
CA ALA A 351 30.38 12.02 20.98
C ALA A 351 30.06 13.51 21.19
N VAL A 352 28.78 13.86 21.32
CA VAL A 352 28.33 15.23 21.54
C VAL A 352 27.65 15.32 22.90
N ILE A 353 28.14 16.24 23.74
CA ILE A 353 27.59 16.50 25.07
C ILE A 353 26.91 17.85 25.06
N THR A 354 25.62 17.87 25.42
CA THR A 354 24.82 19.10 25.35
C THR A 354 25.03 19.96 26.59
N ALA A 355 24.72 21.25 26.49
CA ALA A 355 24.70 22.17 27.62
C ALA A 355 23.78 21.69 28.76
N ASN A 356 22.73 20.92 28.44
CA ASN A 356 21.79 20.40 29.43
C ASN A 356 22.43 19.35 30.35
N ALA A 357 23.32 18.49 29.83
CA ALA A 357 24.06 17.53 30.65
C ALA A 357 24.89 18.24 31.73
N TRP A 358 25.52 19.37 31.40
CA TRP A 358 26.28 20.17 32.36
C TRP A 358 25.42 20.73 33.50
N THR A 359 24.14 21.04 33.24
CA THR A 359 23.21 21.49 34.30
C THR A 359 22.92 20.41 35.34
N LYS A 360 23.17 19.13 35.01
CA LYS A 360 23.01 17.98 35.92
C LYS A 360 24.27 17.65 36.72
N GLY A 361 25.37 18.36 36.45
CA GLY A 361 26.64 18.21 37.17
C GLY A 361 27.61 17.23 36.51
N VAL A 362 28.86 17.26 36.99
CA VAL A 362 30.01 16.60 36.34
C VAL A 362 29.92 15.08 36.28
N HIS A 363 29.26 14.44 37.24
CA HIS A 363 29.03 12.99 37.22
C HIS A 363 28.10 12.58 36.07
N TYR A 364 27.07 13.40 35.82
CA TYR A 364 26.13 13.16 34.74
C TYR A 364 26.79 13.38 33.37
N VAL A 365 27.62 14.42 33.25
CA VAL A 365 28.45 14.66 32.06
C VAL A 365 29.36 13.47 31.78
N ALA A 366 30.02 12.91 32.80
CA ALA A 366 30.86 11.72 32.65
C ALA A 366 30.06 10.49 32.19
N SER A 367 28.88 10.23 32.77
CA SER A 367 28.06 9.09 32.37
C SER A 367 27.54 9.24 30.94
N THR A 368 27.04 10.43 30.58
CA THR A 368 26.59 10.74 29.21
C THR A 368 27.75 10.61 28.22
N TYR A 369 28.95 11.05 28.58
CA TYR A 369 30.14 10.83 27.76
C TYR A 369 30.37 9.35 27.45
N PHE A 370 30.32 8.46 28.44
CA PHE A 370 30.56 7.04 28.21
C PHE A 370 29.48 6.39 27.35
N GLU A 371 28.22 6.75 27.57
CA GLU A 371 27.09 6.29 26.75
C GLU A 371 27.27 6.69 25.29
N GLU A 372 27.48 7.98 25.02
CA GLU A 372 27.65 8.48 23.65
C GLU A 372 28.95 7.99 23.00
N PHE A 373 30.00 7.78 23.79
CA PHE A 373 31.22 7.17 23.31
C PHE A 373 30.97 5.74 22.82
N ILE A 374 30.21 4.94 23.56
CA ILE A 374 29.89 3.57 23.17
C ILE A 374 29.12 3.57 21.84
N HIS A 375 28.13 4.45 21.69
CA HIS A 375 27.40 4.61 20.43
C HIS A 375 28.31 5.06 19.28
N ALA A 376 29.15 6.06 19.51
CA ALA A 376 30.05 6.61 18.50
C ALA A 376 31.10 5.59 18.02
N ARG A 377 31.63 4.78 18.94
CA ARG A 377 32.76 3.88 18.66
C ARG A 377 32.35 2.52 18.14
N TYR A 378 31.25 1.98 18.65
CA TYR A 378 30.84 0.59 18.41
C TYR A 378 29.55 0.49 17.59
N GLU A 379 28.94 1.61 17.22
CA GLU A 379 27.73 1.69 16.39
C GLU A 379 26.54 0.87 16.96
N CYS A 380 26.52 0.67 18.28
CA CYS A 380 25.47 -0.08 18.94
C CYS A 380 24.26 0.80 19.30
N VAL A 381 23.08 0.19 19.33
CA VAL A 381 21.81 0.86 19.69
C VAL A 381 21.55 0.74 21.19
N ASP A 382 20.83 1.71 21.75
CA ASP A 382 20.35 1.69 23.13
C ASP A 382 19.70 0.38 23.54
N TYR A 383 19.91 0.00 24.80
CA TYR A 383 19.29 -1.17 25.44
C TYR A 383 19.59 -2.51 24.77
N THR A 384 20.56 -2.57 23.85
CA THR A 384 20.99 -3.81 23.23
C THR A 384 21.99 -4.56 24.11
N ARG A 385 22.09 -5.87 23.90
CA ARG A 385 23.09 -6.69 24.59
C ARG A 385 24.53 -6.22 24.31
N ALA A 386 24.82 -5.86 23.06
CA ALA A 386 26.12 -5.32 22.66
C ALA A 386 26.47 -4.04 23.43
N PHE A 387 25.52 -3.10 23.56
CA PHE A 387 25.71 -1.90 24.36
C PHE A 387 26.02 -2.23 25.83
N GLN A 388 25.23 -3.14 26.43
CA GLN A 388 25.40 -3.56 27.82
C GLN A 388 26.77 -4.21 28.07
N ASP A 389 27.23 -5.08 27.16
CA ASP A 389 28.51 -5.75 27.28
C ASP A 389 29.66 -4.71 27.26
N HIS A 390 29.64 -3.73 26.34
CA HIS A 390 30.63 -2.65 26.32
C HIS A 390 30.59 -1.74 27.56
N ALA A 391 29.39 -1.40 28.05
CA ALA A 391 29.25 -0.60 29.26
C ALA A 391 29.81 -1.32 30.50
N LEU A 392 29.56 -2.62 30.61
CA LEU A 392 30.08 -3.46 31.69
C LEU A 392 31.61 -3.61 31.61
N ASP A 393 32.18 -3.77 30.41
CA ASP A 393 33.63 -3.86 30.22
C ASP A 393 34.34 -2.56 30.64
N ILE A 394 33.78 -1.40 30.30
CA ILE A 394 34.30 -0.10 30.74
C ILE A 394 34.22 0.02 32.27
N ALA A 395 33.07 -0.34 32.87
CA ALA A 395 32.90 -0.30 34.32
C ALA A 395 33.88 -1.24 35.05
N ALA A 396 34.07 -2.47 34.53
CA ALA A 396 35.01 -3.44 35.08
C ALA A 396 36.46 -2.96 34.97
N THR A 397 36.82 -2.31 33.87
CA THR A 397 38.14 -1.69 33.67
C THR A 397 38.39 -0.61 34.73
N PHE A 398 37.42 0.27 34.99
CA PHE A 398 37.54 1.27 36.04
C PHE A 398 37.65 0.67 37.43
N ALA A 399 36.82 -0.33 37.75
CA ALA A 399 36.87 -1.01 39.04
C ALA A 399 38.25 -1.65 39.30
N ALA A 400 38.82 -2.34 38.30
CA ALA A 400 40.14 -2.95 38.40
C ALA A 400 41.23 -1.90 38.69
N ILE A 401 41.18 -0.75 38.03
CA ILE A 401 42.18 0.31 38.19
C ILE A 401 42.07 0.99 39.55
N ILE A 402 40.86 1.26 40.03
CA ILE A 402 40.63 1.79 41.37
C ILE A 402 41.17 0.80 42.41
N MET A 403 40.93 -0.50 42.25
CA MET A 403 41.45 -1.53 43.15
C MET A 403 42.99 -1.62 43.13
N HIS A 404 43.62 -1.38 41.98
CA HIS A 404 45.08 -1.38 41.86
C HIS A 404 45.75 -0.14 42.46
N ASN A 405 45.12 1.04 42.38
CA ASN A 405 45.65 2.31 42.90
C ASN A 405 45.33 2.58 44.38
N GLN A 406 44.56 1.71 45.05
CA GLN A 406 44.32 1.76 46.50
C GLN A 406 45.35 0.98 47.34
N LYS A 407 46.42 0.47 46.72
CA LYS A 407 47.62 -0.05 47.39
C LYS A 407 48.73 0.99 47.30
#